data_AF-A0A7S2H7R1-F1
#
_entry.id   AF-A0A7S2H7R1-F1
#
_cell.length_a   1.000
_cell.length_b   1.000
_cell.length_c   1.000
_cell.angle_alpha   90.00
_cell.angle_beta   90.00
_cell.angle_gamma   90.00
#
_symmetry.space_group_name_H-M   'P 1'
#
loop_
_entity.id
_entity.type
_entity.pdbx_description
1 polymer ?
#
loop_
_entity_poly.entity_id
_entity_poly.type
_entity_poly.pdbx_seq_one_letter_code
_entity_poly.pdbx_strand_id
1 'polypeptide(L)'
;QGLISAFIANDAIKQELHQRLKTLRDERERCRRSLVFAHNMHELLERNEAHCPVCLHGGKDVEAFAVLPECFHVLCRACLETQAAGRAVFGCPMCRSSAAYSDVVLFRAPEMP
;
A
#
# COMPACT_ATOMS: atom_id res chain seq x y z
N GLN A 1 12.83 -25.55 -42.97
CA GLN A 1 13.02 -25.53 -41.49
C GLN A 1 12.85 -24.14 -40.87
N GLY A 2 12.96 -23.01 -41.60
CA GLY A 2 12.86 -21.66 -41.01
C GLY A 2 11.46 -21.14 -40.61
N LEU A 3 10.37 -21.62 -41.22
CA LEU A 3 9.02 -21.08 -40.98
C LEU A 3 8.45 -21.44 -39.60
N ILE A 4 8.72 -22.64 -39.10
CA ILE A 4 8.25 -23.10 -37.78
C ILE A 4 8.97 -22.33 -36.66
N SER A 5 10.28 -22.06 -36.82
CA SER A 5 11.07 -21.29 -35.86
C SER A 5 10.59 -19.84 -35.73
N ALA A 6 10.21 -19.19 -36.84
CA ALA A 6 9.69 -17.83 -36.82
C ALA A 6 8.30 -17.74 -36.17
N PHE A 7 7.44 -18.75 -36.38
CA PHE A 7 6.10 -18.80 -35.79
C PHE A 7 6.14 -18.99 -34.27
N ILE A 8 6.99 -19.89 -33.78
CA ILE A 8 7.22 -20.12 -32.34
C ILE A 8 7.78 -18.85 -31.68
N ALA A 9 8.74 -18.18 -32.31
CA ALA A 9 9.31 -16.94 -31.78
C ALA A 9 8.26 -15.81 -31.69
N ASN A 10 7.39 -15.69 -32.69
CA ASN A 10 6.32 -14.68 -32.70
C ASN A 10 5.26 -14.96 -31.62
N ASP A 11 4.90 -16.22 -31.38
CA ASP A 11 3.97 -16.58 -30.32
C ASP A 11 4.54 -16.31 -28.93
N ALA A 12 5.84 -16.62 -28.72
CA ALA A 12 6.54 -16.28 -27.49
C ALA A 12 6.57 -14.77 -27.22
N ILE A 13 6.84 -13.95 -28.24
CA ILE A 13 6.80 -12.48 -28.13
C ILE A 13 5.39 -11.99 -27.77
N LYS A 14 4.33 -12.55 -28.39
CA LYS A 14 2.94 -12.18 -28.07
C LYS A 14 2.57 -12.55 -26.64
N GLN A 15 2.98 -13.71 -26.16
CA GLN A 15 2.75 -14.15 -24.78
C GLN A 15 3.48 -13.25 -23.78
N GLU A 16 4.73 -12.89 -24.05
CA GLU A 16 5.51 -11.97 -23.22
C GLU A 16 4.84 -10.57 -23.16
N LEU A 17 4.45 -10.02 -24.31
CA LEU A 17 3.73 -8.75 -24.37
C LEU A 17 2.40 -8.80 -23.60
N HIS A 18 1.64 -9.88 -23.73
CA HIS A 18 0.39 -10.06 -23.00
C HIS A 18 0.62 -10.12 -21.48
N GLN A 19 1.62 -10.87 -21.04
CA GLN A 19 1.99 -10.99 -19.64
C GLN A 19 2.44 -9.64 -19.07
N ARG A 20 3.25 -8.89 -19.82
CA ARG A 20 3.72 -7.56 -19.40
C ARG A 20 2.58 -6.54 -19.33
N LEU A 21 1.65 -6.57 -20.29
CA LEU A 21 0.44 -5.74 -20.24
C LEU A 21 -0.44 -6.08 -19.04
N LYS A 22 -0.57 -7.36 -18.68
CA LYS A 22 -1.30 -7.78 -17.49
C LYS A 22 -0.66 -7.23 -16.22
N THR A 23 0.66 -7.41 -16.06
CA THR A 23 1.40 -6.86 -14.91
C THR A 23 1.25 -5.36 -14.77
N LEU A 24 1.41 -4.60 -15.86
CA LEU A 24 1.25 -3.14 -15.85
C LEU A 24 -0.19 -2.71 -15.49
N ARG A 25 -1.20 -3.46 -15.93
CA ARG A 25 -2.61 -3.20 -15.56
C ARG A 25 -2.84 -3.44 -14.07
N ASP A 26 -2.28 -4.52 -13.52
CA ASP A 26 -2.39 -4.87 -12.11
C ASP A 26 -1.69 -3.83 -11.22
N GLU A 27 -0.51 -3.35 -11.62
CA GLU A 27 0.22 -2.26 -10.96
C GLU A 27 -0.56 -0.93 -11.00
N ARG A 28 -1.10 -0.56 -12.17
CA ARG A 28 -1.90 0.66 -12.30
C ARG A 28 -3.13 0.62 -11.40
N GLU A 29 -3.84 -0.50 -11.36
CA GLU A 29 -5.01 -0.66 -10.50
C GLU A 29 -4.62 -0.63 -9.02
N ARG A 30 -3.47 -1.21 -8.65
CA ARG A 30 -2.93 -1.09 -7.30
C ARG A 30 -2.72 0.38 -6.92
N CYS A 31 -1.98 1.14 -7.73
CA CYS A 31 -1.72 2.58 -7.49
C CYS A 31 -3.01 3.41 -7.44
N ARG A 32 -3.99 3.12 -8.31
CA ARG A 32 -5.29 3.80 -8.31
C ARG A 32 -6.02 3.62 -6.97
N ARG A 33 -6.05 2.40 -6.44
CA ARG A 33 -6.65 2.12 -5.13
C ARG A 33 -5.88 2.81 -4.01
N SER A 34 -4.54 2.84 -4.07
CA SER A 34 -3.71 3.59 -3.11
C SER A 34 -4.09 5.06 -3.07
N LEU A 35 -4.24 5.69 -4.24
CA LEU A 35 -4.55 7.11 -4.36
C LEU A 35 -5.94 7.43 -3.80
N VAL A 36 -6.96 6.64 -4.17
CA VAL A 36 -8.32 6.79 -3.62
C VAL A 36 -8.31 6.61 -2.10
N PHE A 37 -7.59 5.61 -1.59
CA PHE A 37 -7.46 5.38 -0.17
C PHE A 37 -6.79 6.55 0.55
N ALA A 38 -5.68 7.07 0.01
CA ALA A 38 -4.98 8.22 0.56
C ALA A 38 -5.86 9.48 0.59
N HIS A 39 -6.67 9.72 -0.46
CA HIS A 39 -7.64 10.82 -0.46
C HIS A 39 -8.72 10.65 0.61
N ASN A 40 -9.34 9.47 0.69
CA ASN A 40 -10.36 9.20 1.71
C ASN A 40 -9.78 9.34 3.13
N MET A 41 -8.55 8.88 3.34
CA MET A 41 -7.86 9.04 4.61
C MET A 41 -7.55 10.50 4.91
N HIS A 42 -7.10 11.28 3.93
CA HIS A 42 -6.91 12.72 4.09
C HIS A 42 -8.21 13.38 4.56
N GLU A 43 -9.33 13.09 3.91
CA GLU A 43 -10.65 13.62 4.31
C GLU A 43 -11.05 13.17 5.73
N LEU A 44 -10.86 11.90 6.09
CA LEU A 44 -11.14 11.40 7.44
C LEU A 44 -10.26 12.05 8.50
N LEU A 45 -8.99 12.33 8.18
CA LEU A 45 -8.05 13.00 9.08
C LEU A 45 -8.39 14.48 9.25
N GLU A 46 -8.77 15.16 8.17
CA GLU A 46 -9.29 16.54 8.24
C GLU A 46 -10.54 16.65 9.10
N ARG A 47 -11.41 15.62 9.06
CA ARG A 47 -12.60 15.53 9.91
C ARG A 47 -12.32 14.98 11.31
N ASN A 48 -11.09 14.55 11.59
CA ASN A 48 -10.68 13.94 12.86
C ASN A 48 -11.48 12.66 13.20
N GLU A 49 -11.85 11.88 12.19
CA GLU A 49 -12.69 10.66 12.29
C GLU A 49 -11.89 9.34 12.13
N ALA A 50 -10.61 9.40 11.77
CA ALA A 50 -9.77 8.22 11.63
C ALA A 50 -9.44 7.58 12.99
N HIS A 51 -9.42 6.24 13.05
CA HIS A 51 -9.10 5.47 14.26
C HIS A 51 -8.14 4.32 13.93
N CYS A 52 -7.19 4.04 14.84
CA CYS A 52 -6.29 2.90 14.69
C CYS A 52 -6.99 1.61 15.13
N PRO A 53 -7.01 0.55 14.30
CA PRO A 53 -7.68 -0.71 14.66
C PRO A 53 -6.97 -1.51 15.76
N VAL A 54 -5.74 -1.13 16.14
CA VAL A 54 -4.95 -1.83 17.17
C VAL A 54 -5.21 -1.25 18.56
N CYS A 55 -5.11 0.08 18.73
CA CYS A 55 -5.31 0.74 20.03
C CYS A 55 -6.67 1.45 20.15
N LEU A 56 -7.44 1.53 19.06
CA LEU A 56 -8.74 2.21 18.97
C LEU A 56 -8.69 3.73 19.20
N HIS A 57 -7.50 4.32 19.38
CA HIS A 57 -7.34 5.77 19.44
C HIS A 57 -7.46 6.42 18.06
N GLY A 58 -8.03 7.62 18.04
CA GLY A 58 -8.28 8.40 16.84
C GLY A 58 -8.03 9.89 17.05
N GLY A 59 -8.00 10.63 15.94
CA GLY A 59 -7.93 12.08 15.97
C GLY A 59 -6.80 12.66 16.83
N LYS A 60 -7.15 13.45 17.87
CA LYS A 60 -6.20 14.14 18.75
C LYS A 60 -5.34 13.22 19.62
N ASP A 61 -5.75 11.97 19.79
CA ASP A 61 -5.03 11.01 20.65
C ASP A 61 -3.83 10.36 19.93
N VAL A 62 -3.61 10.72 18.65
CA VAL A 62 -2.56 10.15 17.81
C VAL A 62 -1.82 11.24 17.02
N GLU A 63 -0.48 11.18 17.06
CA GLU A 63 0.39 12.12 16.31
C GLU A 63 0.21 11.97 14.80
N ALA A 64 0.18 10.73 14.33
CA ALA A 64 0.14 10.41 12.92
C ALA A 64 -0.46 9.02 12.68
N PHE A 65 -1.00 8.86 11.48
CA PHE A 65 -1.43 7.59 10.92
C PHE A 65 -0.49 7.13 9.83
N ALA A 66 -0.20 5.85 9.84
CA ALA A 66 0.67 5.14 8.92
C ALA A 66 -0.18 4.27 7.99
N VAL A 67 0.05 4.39 6.68
CA VAL A 67 -0.60 3.56 5.66
C VAL A 67 0.41 2.58 5.09
N LEU A 68 0.10 1.29 5.17
CA LEU A 68 0.96 0.23 4.61
C LEU A 68 0.73 0.12 3.09
N PRO A 69 1.77 0.19 2.24
CA PRO A 69 1.61 0.28 0.79
C PRO A 69 1.11 -1.01 0.13
N GLU A 70 1.35 -2.18 0.73
CA GLU A 70 0.96 -3.47 0.13
C GLU A 70 -0.52 -3.81 0.35
N CYS A 71 -1.11 -3.33 1.45
CA CYS A 71 -2.46 -3.73 1.86
C CYS A 71 -3.38 -2.58 2.24
N PHE A 72 -2.88 -1.34 2.28
CA PHE A 72 -3.62 -0.11 2.58
C PHE A 72 -4.32 -0.11 3.94
N HIS A 73 -3.84 -0.89 4.89
CA HIS A 73 -4.33 -0.83 6.27
C HIS A 73 -3.63 0.29 7.03
N VAL A 74 -4.35 0.92 7.94
CA VAL A 74 -3.89 2.06 8.73
C VAL A 74 -3.54 1.63 10.14
N LEU A 75 -2.45 2.16 10.67
CA LEU A 75 -2.06 2.07 12.08
C LEU A 75 -1.73 3.47 12.59
N CYS A 76 -1.88 3.76 13.88
CA CYS A 76 -1.23 4.95 14.42
C CYS A 76 0.30 4.71 14.45
N ARG A 77 1.07 5.80 14.47
CA ARG A 77 2.54 5.74 14.50
C ARG A 77 3.08 4.84 15.63
N ALA A 78 2.54 4.97 16.84
CA ALA A 78 2.99 4.18 17.99
C ALA A 78 2.77 2.66 17.79
N CYS A 79 1.60 2.27 17.26
CA CYS A 79 1.31 0.87 16.94
C CYS A 79 2.15 0.37 15.75
N LEU A 80 2.46 1.22 14.77
CA LEU A 80 3.39 0.89 13.69
C LEU A 80 4.79 0.59 14.25
N GLU A 81 5.34 1.49 15.06
CA GLU A 81 6.69 1.34 15.65
C GLU A 81 6.77 0.06 16.50
N THR A 82 5.73 -0.22 17.28
CA THR A 82 5.61 -1.46 18.06
C THR A 82 5.55 -2.70 17.17
N GLN A 83 4.76 -2.66 16.10
CA GLN A 83 4.60 -3.77 15.17
C GLN A 83 5.90 -4.04 14.38
N ALA A 84 6.61 -2.98 13.98
CA ALA A 84 7.88 -3.09 13.31
C ALA A 84 8.99 -3.59 14.24
N ALA A 85 8.96 -3.19 15.52
CA ALA A 85 9.94 -3.55 16.55
C ALA A 85 11.40 -3.36 16.07
N GLY A 86 11.66 -2.26 15.35
CA GLY A 86 12.97 -1.94 14.77
C GLY A 86 13.36 -2.74 13.52
N ARG A 87 12.48 -3.60 12.99
CA ARG A 87 12.74 -4.39 11.79
C ARG A 87 12.49 -3.56 10.54
N ALA A 88 13.36 -3.70 9.54
CA ALA A 88 13.19 -3.07 8.23
C ALA A 88 11.93 -3.58 7.49
N VAL A 89 11.51 -4.82 7.77
CA VAL A 89 10.33 -5.45 7.18
C VAL A 89 9.47 -6.07 8.29
N PHE A 90 8.16 -5.85 8.24
CA PHE A 90 7.21 -6.33 9.24
C PHE A 90 5.88 -6.75 8.59
N GLY A 91 5.09 -7.55 9.29
CA GLY A 91 3.78 -7.98 8.82
C GLY A 91 2.68 -7.02 9.27
N CYS A 92 1.74 -6.70 8.38
CA CYS A 92 0.52 -5.98 8.75
C CYS A 92 -0.28 -6.78 9.81
N PRO A 93 -0.69 -6.20 10.94
CA PRO A 93 -1.45 -6.92 11.96
C PRO A 93 -2.86 -7.29 11.49
N MET A 94 -3.40 -6.61 10.48
CA MET A 94 -4.75 -6.86 9.95
C MET A 94 -4.81 -8.02 8.96
N CYS A 95 -3.79 -8.14 8.09
CA CYS A 95 -3.84 -9.07 6.95
C CYS A 95 -2.54 -9.84 6.71
N ARG A 96 -1.50 -9.62 7.54
CA ARG A 96 -0.19 -10.29 7.49
C ARG A 96 0.64 -10.04 6.23
N SER A 97 0.18 -9.17 5.32
CA SER A 97 1.00 -8.69 4.20
C SER A 97 2.29 -8.07 4.73
N SER A 98 3.41 -8.42 4.09
CA SER A 98 4.72 -7.86 4.43
C SER A 98 4.81 -6.41 3.97
N ALA A 99 5.38 -5.52 4.78
CA ALA A 99 5.62 -4.13 4.44
C ALA A 99 7.05 -3.76 4.85
N ALA A 100 7.74 -3.02 3.98
CA ALA A 100 9.01 -2.39 4.34
C ALA A 100 8.72 -1.08 5.08
N TYR A 101 9.43 -0.83 6.19
CA TYR A 101 9.24 0.38 6.99
C TYR A 101 9.56 1.66 6.21
N SER A 102 10.52 1.60 5.27
CA SER A 102 10.88 2.70 4.38
C SER A 102 9.76 3.15 3.45
N ASP A 103 8.79 2.27 3.19
CA ASP A 103 7.76 2.48 2.17
C ASP A 103 6.42 2.90 2.80
N VAL A 104 6.37 2.99 4.13
CA VAL A 104 5.18 3.41 4.88
C VAL A 104 4.98 4.90 4.73
N VAL A 105 3.76 5.29 4.35
CA VAL A 105 3.37 6.70 4.23
C VAL A 105 2.76 7.16 5.55
N LEU A 106 3.31 8.22 6.12
CA LEU A 106 2.82 8.85 7.35
C LEU A 106 2.00 10.11 7.05
N PHE A 107 0.80 10.17 7.61
CA PHE A 107 -0.08 11.32 7.59
C PHE A 107 -0.19 11.87 9.01
N ARG A 108 0.34 13.07 9.23
CA ARG A 108 0.20 13.76 10.52
C ARG A 108 -1.21 14.32 10.63
N ALA A 109 -1.82 14.19 11.81
CA ALA A 109 -3.05 14.92 12.07
C ALA A 109 -2.74 16.42 12.01
N PRO A 110 -3.59 17.26 11.38
CA PRO A 110 -3.39 18.69 11.40
C PRO A 110 -3.39 19.18 12.85
N GLU A 111 -2.35 19.93 13.24
CA GLU A 111 -2.34 20.62 14.52
C GLU A 111 -3.51 21.61 14.51
N MET A 112 -4.52 21.39 15.37
CA MET A 112 -5.53 22.42 15.56
C MET A 112 -4.91 23.58 16.34
N PRO A 113 -5.05 24.83 15.87
CA PRO A 113 -4.63 26.01 16.62
C PRO A 113 -5.36 26.18 17.95
#